data_AF-A0A3B7QCX6-F1
#
_entry.id   AF-A0A3B7QCX6-F1
#
_cell.length_a   1.000
_cell.length_b   1.000
_cell.length_c   1.000
_cell.angle_alpha   90.00
_cell.angle_beta   90.00
_cell.angle_gamma   90.00
#
_symmetry.space_group_name_H-M   'P 1'
#
loop_
_entity.id
_entity.type
_entity.pdbx_description
1 polymer ?
#
loop_
_entity_poly.entity_id
_entity_poly.type
_entity_poly.pdbx_seq_one_letter_code
_entity_poly.pdbx_strand_id
1 'polypeptide(L)'
;MKEFIKPGLILACLLGSVQANAETSIAKFMSASQASASFSCAYKGKAASKKCVVTRSTVKASVDPIAAQIYGADESLSLLTIKWPDNDVSRYLSMDSWELKNLGDKKTYRLKTSQSDDSRLDLRRGLIIQSDASAEHVRIW
;
A
#
# COMPACT_ATOMS: atom_id res chain seq x y z
N MET A 1 13.30 0.24 -63.92
CA MET A 1 14.45 -0.01 -63.02
C MET A 1 13.93 -0.02 -61.58
N LYS A 2 14.30 -1.07 -60.83
CA LYS A 2 14.22 -1.28 -59.37
C LYS A 2 12.84 -1.57 -58.72
N GLU A 3 12.56 -2.87 -58.65
CA GLU A 3 12.01 -3.62 -57.50
C GLU A 3 12.47 -3.07 -56.14
N PHE A 4 11.63 -3.17 -55.08
CA PHE A 4 12.02 -3.62 -53.72
C PHE A 4 10.77 -3.84 -52.81
N ILE A 5 10.27 -5.08 -52.75
CA ILE A 5 10.16 -6.00 -51.57
C ILE A 5 10.47 -5.31 -50.21
N LYS A 6 9.77 -5.41 -49.06
CA LYS A 6 8.65 -6.17 -48.43
C LYS A 6 8.26 -5.43 -47.13
N PRO A 7 7.10 -5.72 -46.50
CA PRO A 7 6.69 -5.14 -45.21
C PRO A 7 7.36 -5.86 -44.03
N GLY A 8 8.05 -5.11 -43.16
CA GLY A 8 8.60 -5.61 -41.90
C GLY A 8 7.73 -5.20 -40.72
N LEU A 9 6.81 -6.08 -40.31
CA LEU A 9 6.10 -5.97 -39.04
C LEU A 9 7.10 -6.28 -37.91
N ILE A 10 7.70 -5.25 -37.31
CA ILE A 10 8.54 -5.43 -36.11
C ILE A 10 7.60 -5.61 -34.92
N LEU A 11 7.23 -6.86 -34.65
CA LEU A 11 6.60 -7.25 -33.39
C LEU A 11 7.70 -7.29 -32.31
N ALA A 12 7.97 -6.15 -31.70
CA ALA A 12 8.80 -6.08 -30.50
C ALA A 12 8.01 -6.68 -29.33
N CYS A 13 8.11 -7.99 -29.15
CA CYS A 13 7.76 -8.64 -27.89
C CYS A 13 8.74 -8.17 -26.81
N LEU A 14 8.43 -7.03 -26.19
CA LEU A 14 8.89 -6.68 -24.86
C LEU A 14 8.32 -7.75 -23.91
N LEU A 15 9.03 -8.86 -23.79
CA LEU A 15 8.90 -9.78 -22.67
C LEU A 15 9.32 -8.99 -21.42
N GLY A 16 8.36 -8.22 -20.89
CA GLY A 16 8.48 -7.64 -19.57
C GLY A 16 8.73 -8.80 -18.63
N SER A 17 9.93 -8.83 -18.05
CA SER A 17 10.34 -9.77 -17.04
C SER A 17 9.29 -9.73 -15.94
N VAL A 18 8.35 -10.68 -15.95
CA VAL A 18 7.49 -10.91 -14.79
C VAL A 18 8.44 -11.54 -13.78
N GLN A 19 9.15 -10.69 -13.02
CA GLN A 19 9.81 -11.14 -11.82
C GLN A 19 8.71 -11.79 -10.99
N ALA A 20 8.73 -13.12 -10.95
CA ALA A 20 8.01 -13.88 -9.95
C ALA A 20 8.60 -13.43 -8.61
N ASN A 21 8.07 -12.33 -8.09
CA ASN A 21 8.42 -11.80 -6.79
C ASN A 21 8.10 -12.93 -5.82
N ALA A 22 9.13 -13.54 -5.24
CA ALA A 22 8.95 -14.33 -4.03
C ALA A 22 8.03 -13.52 -3.12
N GLU A 23 6.98 -14.15 -2.58
CA GLU A 23 5.99 -13.45 -1.77
C GLU A 23 6.72 -12.72 -0.64
N THR A 24 6.82 -11.39 -0.74
CA THR A 24 7.46 -10.57 0.27
C THR A 24 6.64 -10.71 1.53
N SER A 25 7.18 -11.28 2.60
CA SER A 25 6.45 -11.34 3.87
C SER A 25 6.09 -9.93 4.34
N ILE A 26 4.94 -9.79 5.00
CA ILE A 26 4.52 -8.48 5.55
C ILE A 26 5.57 -7.94 6.53
N ALA A 27 6.21 -8.80 7.31
CA ALA A 27 7.32 -8.40 8.18
C ALA A 27 8.45 -7.72 7.40
N LYS A 28 8.91 -8.33 6.29
CA LYS A 28 9.97 -7.75 5.44
C LYS A 28 9.52 -6.45 4.78
N PHE A 29 8.27 -6.39 4.33
CA PHE A 29 7.67 -5.18 3.74
C PHE A 29 7.59 -4.02 4.74
N MET A 30 7.18 -4.30 5.99
CA MET A 30 7.05 -3.29 7.03
C MET A 30 8.40 -2.86 7.64
N SER A 31 9.47 -3.65 7.50
CA SER A 31 10.81 -3.26 7.94
C SER A 31 11.55 -2.35 6.96
N ALA A 32 11.15 -2.31 5.68
CA ALA A 32 11.82 -1.48 4.68
C ALA A 32 11.47 0.01 4.84
N SER A 33 12.36 0.94 4.50
CA SER A 33 12.01 2.37 4.50
C SER A 33 11.04 2.72 3.37
N GLN A 34 11.18 2.04 2.23
CA GLN A 34 10.28 2.09 1.08
C GLN A 34 10.16 0.69 0.48
N ALA A 35 8.97 0.32 0.03
CA ALA A 35 8.73 -0.99 -0.58
C ALA A 35 7.45 -0.98 -1.41
N SER A 36 7.34 -1.88 -2.37
CA SER A 36 6.09 -2.21 -3.05
C SER A 36 5.97 -3.72 -3.17
N ALA A 37 4.80 -4.26 -2.85
CA ALA A 37 4.53 -5.70 -2.92
C ALA A 37 3.03 -5.97 -3.14
N SER A 38 2.74 -7.16 -3.67
CA SER A 38 1.36 -7.61 -3.92
C SER A 38 0.90 -8.58 -2.85
N PHE A 39 -0.22 -8.27 -2.21
CA PHE A 39 -0.79 -9.04 -1.10
C PHE A 39 -2.26 -9.38 -1.33
N SER A 40 -2.74 -10.43 -0.69
CA SER A 40 -4.18 -10.63 -0.56
C SER A 40 -4.74 -9.51 0.31
N CYS A 41 -5.96 -9.08 0.01
CA CYS A 41 -6.55 -7.93 0.68
C CYS A 41 -8.06 -8.07 0.84
N ALA A 42 -8.60 -7.40 1.86
CA ALA A 42 -10.03 -7.27 2.09
C ALA A 42 -10.36 -5.84 2.52
N TYR A 43 -11.52 -5.35 2.09
CA TYR A 43 -12.09 -4.08 2.51
C TYR A 43 -13.42 -4.33 3.23
N LYS A 44 -13.53 -3.87 4.49
CA LYS A 44 -14.71 -4.07 5.34
C LYS A 44 -15.20 -5.53 5.34
N GLY A 45 -14.27 -6.47 5.53
CA GLY A 45 -14.53 -7.91 5.56
C GLY A 45 -14.77 -8.59 4.19
N LYS A 46 -14.79 -7.84 3.09
CA LYS A 46 -14.95 -8.43 1.74
C LYS A 46 -13.58 -8.63 1.09
N ALA A 47 -13.20 -9.88 0.89
CA ALA A 47 -11.97 -10.23 0.19
C ALA A 47 -12.03 -9.77 -1.28
N ALA A 48 -10.92 -9.19 -1.76
CA ALA A 48 -10.79 -8.78 -3.15
C ALA A 48 -10.54 -10.01 -4.04
N SER A 49 -11.02 -9.93 -5.29
CA SER A 49 -10.88 -11.04 -6.26
C SER A 49 -9.45 -11.23 -6.78
N LYS A 50 -8.58 -10.22 -6.58
CA LYS A 50 -7.16 -10.23 -6.96
C LYS A 50 -6.34 -9.56 -5.85
N LYS A 51 -5.02 -9.81 -5.86
CA LYS A 51 -4.08 -9.15 -4.93
C LYS A 51 -4.10 -7.63 -5.13
N CYS A 52 -4.01 -6.90 -4.01
CA CYS A 52 -3.76 -5.46 -4.01
C CYS A 52 -2.27 -5.19 -4.12
N VAL A 53 -1.89 -4.08 -4.75
CA VAL A 53 -0.52 -3.57 -4.68
C VAL A 53 -0.42 -2.60 -3.51
N VAL A 54 0.45 -2.91 -2.57
CA VAL A 54 0.67 -2.11 -1.37
C VAL A 54 2.06 -1.49 -1.45
N THR A 55 2.12 -0.18 -1.26
CA THR A 55 3.35 0.60 -1.34
C THR A 55 3.57 1.37 -0.05
N ARG A 56 4.80 1.31 0.47
CA ARG A 56 5.30 2.22 1.52
C ARG A 56 6.28 3.19 0.89
N SER A 57 6.03 4.47 1.12
CA SER A 57 6.86 5.57 0.66
C SER A 57 6.92 6.65 1.75
N THR A 58 7.54 7.77 1.45
CA THR A 58 7.50 8.97 2.28
C THR A 58 6.86 10.13 1.53
N VAL A 59 6.26 11.05 2.26
CA VAL A 59 5.65 12.27 1.72
C VAL A 59 5.80 13.42 2.71
N LYS A 60 5.85 14.66 2.23
CA LYS A 60 5.86 15.83 3.12
C LYS A 60 4.57 15.89 3.94
N ALA A 61 4.67 16.27 5.22
CA ALA A 61 3.52 16.42 6.10
C ALA A 61 2.50 17.45 5.59
N SER A 62 2.94 18.43 4.79
CA SER A 62 2.08 19.42 4.10
C SER A 62 0.96 18.84 3.23
N VAL A 63 0.97 17.54 2.91
CA VAL A 63 -0.17 16.89 2.24
C VAL A 63 -1.43 16.79 3.10
N ASP A 64 -1.30 16.93 4.43
CA ASP A 64 -2.42 17.00 5.36
C ASP A 64 -2.23 18.19 6.33
N PRO A 65 -3.20 19.13 6.44
CA PRO A 65 -3.04 20.31 7.29
C PRO A 65 -2.82 20.01 8.77
N ILE A 66 -3.45 18.95 9.30
CA ILE A 66 -3.30 18.56 10.71
C ILE A 66 -1.90 17.99 10.94
N ALA A 67 -1.43 17.13 10.04
CA ALA A 67 -0.06 16.63 10.10
C ALA A 67 0.97 17.78 9.99
N ALA A 68 0.77 18.72 9.06
CA ALA A 68 1.65 19.88 8.90
C ALA A 68 1.71 20.74 10.17
N GLN A 69 0.58 20.89 10.89
CA GLN A 69 0.53 21.63 12.15
C GLN A 69 1.24 20.89 13.29
N ILE A 70 1.13 19.56 13.36
CA ILE A 70 1.70 18.75 14.45
C ILE A 70 3.21 18.55 14.26
N TYR A 71 3.63 18.18 13.06
CA TYR A 71 5.02 17.77 12.79
C TYR A 71 5.84 18.89 12.13
N GLY A 72 5.21 19.85 11.46
CA GLY A 72 5.88 20.84 10.60
C GLY A 72 5.74 20.50 9.12
N ALA A 73 5.47 21.50 8.27
CA ALA A 73 5.06 21.30 6.87
C ALA A 73 6.10 20.59 5.98
N ASP A 74 7.39 20.73 6.29
CA ASP A 74 8.50 20.16 5.53
C ASP A 74 8.95 18.79 6.04
N GLU A 75 8.41 18.32 7.17
CA GLU A 75 8.75 17.00 7.70
C GLU A 75 8.30 15.88 6.77
N SER A 76 9.12 14.83 6.69
CA SER A 76 8.83 13.65 5.87
C SER A 76 8.17 12.56 6.70
N LEU A 77 6.92 12.25 6.37
CA LEU A 77 6.12 11.22 7.05
C LEU A 77 5.96 9.99 6.17
N SER A 78 5.80 8.82 6.80
CA SER A 78 5.55 7.57 6.06
C SER A 78 4.14 7.56 5.47
N LEU A 79 4.02 7.07 4.24
CA LEU A 79 2.75 6.91 3.52
C LEU A 79 2.56 5.45 3.13
N LEU A 80 1.43 4.88 3.51
CA LEU A 80 0.97 3.57 3.04
C LEU A 80 -0.09 3.80 1.95
N THR A 81 0.16 3.28 0.75
CA THR A 81 -0.76 3.34 -0.37
C THR A 81 -1.23 1.94 -0.73
N ILE A 82 -2.52 1.75 -0.91
CA ILE A 82 -3.14 0.50 -1.36
C ILE A 82 -3.82 0.79 -2.68
N LYS A 83 -3.35 0.16 -3.75
CA LYS A 83 -4.04 0.13 -5.04
C LYS A 83 -4.88 -1.14 -5.13
N TRP A 84 -6.19 -0.96 -5.20
CA TRP A 84 -7.18 -2.03 -5.25
C TRP A 84 -7.30 -2.61 -6.67
N PRO A 85 -7.87 -3.82 -6.84
CA PRO A 85 -8.02 -4.45 -8.15
C PRO A 85 -8.89 -3.70 -9.15
N ASP A 86 -9.80 -2.84 -8.67
CA ASP A 86 -10.64 -1.95 -9.48
C ASP A 86 -9.93 -0.63 -9.84
N ASN A 87 -8.64 -0.50 -9.49
CA ASN A 87 -7.81 0.70 -9.60
C ASN A 87 -8.16 1.84 -8.64
N ASP A 88 -9.06 1.65 -7.68
CA ASP A 88 -9.20 2.61 -6.59
C ASP A 88 -7.92 2.65 -5.74
N VAL A 89 -7.70 3.76 -5.04
CA VAL A 89 -6.49 4.00 -4.25
C VAL A 89 -6.83 4.54 -2.88
N SER A 90 -6.49 3.78 -1.84
CA SER A 90 -6.51 4.26 -0.46
C SER A 90 -5.12 4.69 -0.03
N ARG A 91 -5.03 5.83 0.67
CA ARG A 91 -3.77 6.42 1.13
C ARG A 91 -3.86 6.75 2.62
N TYR A 92 -2.93 6.22 3.38
CA TYR A 92 -2.85 6.36 4.83
C TYR A 92 -1.51 6.97 5.21
N LEU A 93 -1.55 8.19 5.72
CA LEU A 93 -0.39 8.86 6.29
C LEU A 93 -0.15 8.30 7.69
N SER A 94 1.04 7.77 7.94
CA SER A 94 1.42 7.28 9.26
C SER A 94 1.68 8.46 10.18
N MET A 95 1.00 8.43 11.31
CA MET A 95 1.20 9.32 12.44
C MET A 95 1.87 8.54 13.58
N ASP A 96 1.91 9.13 14.76
CA ASP A 96 2.44 8.52 15.97
C ASP A 96 1.64 7.30 16.44
N SER A 97 2.26 6.45 17.25
CA SER A 97 1.58 5.37 18.00
C SER A 97 0.68 4.45 17.15
N TRP A 98 1.11 4.10 15.94
CA TRP A 98 0.38 3.22 15.01
C TRP A 98 -0.91 3.84 14.43
N GLU A 99 -1.09 5.15 14.58
CA GLU A 99 -2.22 5.86 14.00
C GLU A 99 -1.98 6.15 12.51
N LEU A 100 -3.06 6.05 11.75
CA LEU A 100 -3.08 6.24 10.31
C LEU A 100 -4.14 7.28 9.97
N LYS A 101 -3.74 8.40 9.37
CA LYS A 101 -4.68 9.38 8.80
C LYS A 101 -4.99 9.00 7.36
N ASN A 102 -6.24 8.65 7.08
CA ASN A 102 -6.67 8.43 5.70
C ASN A 102 -6.81 9.77 4.98
N LEU A 103 -6.10 9.92 3.87
CA LEU A 103 -6.05 11.19 3.14
C LEU A 103 -7.32 11.46 2.30
N GLY A 104 -8.12 10.44 2.03
CA GLY A 104 -9.38 10.55 1.27
C GLY A 104 -10.55 10.98 2.15
N ASP A 105 -10.84 10.24 3.22
CA ASP A 105 -11.98 10.53 4.11
C ASP A 105 -11.63 11.40 5.32
N LYS A 106 -10.33 11.71 5.52
CA LYS A 106 -9.80 12.51 6.63
C LYS A 106 -10.06 11.93 8.02
N LYS A 107 -10.39 10.64 8.14
CA LYS A 107 -10.53 9.95 9.42
C LYS A 107 -9.22 9.34 9.89
N THR A 108 -9.12 9.15 11.20
CA THR A 108 -8.01 8.43 11.81
C THR A 108 -8.38 6.95 11.92
N TYR A 109 -7.38 6.11 11.75
CA TYR A 109 -7.45 4.67 11.81
C TYR A 109 -6.27 4.16 12.65
N ARG A 110 -6.31 2.89 13.05
CA ARG A 110 -5.22 2.26 13.78
C ARG A 110 -4.68 1.05 13.06
N LEU A 111 -3.35 0.93 13.06
CA LEU A 111 -2.66 -0.24 12.57
C LEU A 111 -2.60 -1.32 13.66
N LYS A 112 -3.16 -2.49 13.37
CA LYS A 112 -3.14 -3.67 14.24
C LYS A 112 -2.68 -4.90 13.47
N THR A 113 -2.43 -5.98 14.21
CA THR A 113 -2.23 -7.32 13.65
C THR A 113 -3.44 -8.19 13.98
N SER A 114 -3.60 -9.30 13.26
CA SER A 114 -4.79 -10.16 13.41
C SER A 114 -4.89 -10.88 14.76
N GLN A 115 -3.87 -10.76 15.60
CA GLN A 115 -3.90 -10.98 17.04
C GLN A 115 -3.11 -9.84 17.72
N SER A 116 -3.72 -9.12 18.65
CA SER A 116 -3.06 -8.23 19.63
C SER A 116 -4.11 -7.99 20.73
N ASP A 117 -3.93 -8.19 22.04
CA ASP A 117 -2.76 -8.02 22.92
C ASP A 117 -1.84 -6.89 22.47
N ASP A 118 -2.22 -5.68 22.90
CA ASP A 118 -1.76 -4.35 22.47
C ASP A 118 -0.25 -4.06 22.71
N SER A 119 0.59 -5.06 23.04
CA SER A 119 2.00 -4.83 23.39
C SER A 119 2.98 -4.92 22.21
N ARG A 120 2.72 -5.70 21.15
CA ARG A 120 3.59 -5.81 19.94
C ARG A 120 2.80 -6.24 18.69
N LEU A 121 3.12 -5.68 17.52
CA LEU A 121 2.55 -6.14 16.24
C LEU A 121 3.10 -7.52 15.83
N ASP A 122 2.24 -8.55 15.71
CA ASP A 122 2.56 -9.83 15.06
C ASP A 122 2.24 -9.82 13.55
N LEU A 123 3.23 -9.45 12.74
CA LEU A 123 3.09 -9.30 11.29
C LEU A 123 3.03 -10.63 10.52
N ARG A 124 3.18 -11.79 11.18
CA ARG A 124 3.14 -13.10 10.50
C ARG A 124 1.75 -13.45 9.95
N ARG A 125 0.71 -12.80 10.48
CA ARG A 125 -0.70 -13.15 10.21
C ARG A 125 -1.47 -12.06 9.47
N GLY A 126 -0.75 -11.12 8.86
CA GLY A 126 -1.36 -10.00 8.17
C GLY A 126 -1.35 -8.69 8.96
N LEU A 127 -1.70 -7.63 8.24
CA LEU A 127 -1.84 -6.27 8.72
C LEU A 127 -3.31 -5.88 8.69
N ILE A 128 -3.80 -5.23 9.75
CA ILE A 128 -5.17 -4.75 9.85
C ILE A 128 -5.15 -3.24 10.04
N ILE A 129 -5.97 -2.52 9.27
CA ILE A 129 -6.32 -1.13 9.54
C ILE A 129 -7.71 -1.17 10.17
N GLN A 130 -7.83 -0.71 11.40
CA GLN A 130 -9.09 -0.63 12.16
C GLN A 130 -9.63 0.79 12.15
N SER A 131 -10.96 0.93 12.04
CA SER A 131 -11.65 2.20 12.26
C SER A 131 -11.90 2.44 13.75
N ASP A 132 -12.32 3.66 14.09
CA ASP A 132 -12.64 4.09 15.47
C ASP A 132 -13.69 3.20 16.17
N ALA A 133 -14.57 2.55 15.41
CA ALA A 133 -15.56 1.60 15.93
C ALA A 133 -14.97 0.21 16.27
N SER A 134 -13.65 0.07 16.28
CA SER A 134 -12.91 -1.21 16.41
C SER A 134 -13.20 -2.23 15.30
N ALA A 135 -13.90 -1.81 14.24
CA ALA A 135 -14.20 -2.66 13.11
C ALA A 135 -12.98 -2.75 12.17
N GLU A 136 -12.73 -3.94 11.65
CA GLU A 136 -11.75 -4.15 10.59
C GLU A 136 -12.16 -3.37 9.33
N HIS A 137 -11.35 -2.39 8.96
CA HIS A 137 -11.56 -1.57 7.77
C HIS A 137 -10.82 -2.14 6.57
N VAL A 138 -9.55 -2.51 6.75
CA VAL A 138 -8.72 -3.17 5.74
C VAL A 138 -7.96 -4.31 6.39
N ARG A 139 -7.76 -5.41 5.65
CA ARG A 139 -6.82 -6.46 5.98
C ARG A 139 -5.91 -6.76 4.79
N ILE A 140 -4.64 -7.02 5.05
CA ILE A 140 -3.60 -7.36 4.08
C ILE A 140 -2.88 -8.62 4.59
N TRP A 141 -2.69 -9.65 3.76
CA TRP A 141 -1.98 -10.89 4.13
C TRP A 141 -1.28 -11.56 2.94
#